data_AF-A0A914H2C5-F1
#
_entry.id   AF-A0A914H2C5-F1
#
_cell.length_a   1.000
_cell.length_b   1.000
_cell.length_c   1.000
_cell.angle_alpha   90.00
_cell.angle_beta   90.00
_cell.angle_gamma   90.00
#
_symmetry.space_group_name_H-M   'P 1'
#
loop_
_entity.id
_entity.type
_entity.pdbx_description
1 polymer ?
#
loop_
_entity_poly.entity_id
_entity_poly.type
_entity_poly.pdbx_seq_one_letter_code
_entity_poly.pdbx_strand_id
1 'polypeptide(L)'
;MSNSSSSNSRRKRLLNTGNGADVHFLVGEGDEKELLPAHKALLGTASDVFEAMFRFDAQNAPAAAAAAGTVPSEVIEPVEVPDVEVGAFKAILAFIYADDLRALNGDNAIAVLYAAKKYDVAGLVKFLCELFHREAEQCFCRI
;
A
#
# COMPACT_ATOMS: atom_id res chain seq x y z
N MET A 1 4.42 7.90 28.57
CA MET A 1 3.20 8.05 27.75
C MET A 1 3.65 8.52 26.37
N SER A 2 3.71 7.61 25.41
CA SER A 2 4.27 7.90 24.08
C SER A 2 3.28 8.73 23.26
N ASN A 3 3.77 9.82 22.67
CA ASN A 3 3.00 10.85 21.98
C ASN A 3 2.58 10.39 20.55
N SER A 4 1.78 9.32 20.45
CA SER A 4 1.40 8.64 19.21
C SER A 4 0.62 9.53 18.22
N SER A 5 -0.17 10.49 18.71
CA SER A 5 -0.91 11.46 17.89
C SER A 5 0.00 12.38 17.07
N SER A 6 1.22 12.65 17.55
CA SER A 6 2.21 13.47 16.84
C SER A 6 2.89 12.69 15.71
N SER A 7 3.23 11.41 15.93
CA SER A 7 3.93 10.57 14.95
C SER A 7 3.04 10.13 13.79
N ASN A 8 1.79 9.72 14.06
CA ASN A 8 0.85 9.36 13.00
C ASN A 8 0.50 10.56 12.12
N SER A 9 0.32 11.74 12.70
CA SER A 9 0.08 12.98 11.95
C SER A 9 1.25 13.35 11.02
N ARG A 10 2.49 13.18 11.49
CA ARG A 10 3.69 13.40 10.65
C ARG A 10 3.77 12.42 9.48
N ARG A 11 3.50 11.12 9.71
CA ARG A 11 3.50 10.10 8.65
C ARG A 11 2.39 10.33 7.63
N LYS A 12 1.17 10.70 8.06
CA LYS A 12 0.09 11.13 7.14
C LYS A 12 0.51 12.30 6.26
N ARG A 13 1.23 13.28 6.81
CA ARG A 13 1.78 14.39 6.02
C ARG A 13 2.77 13.91 4.96
N LEU A 14 3.63 12.92 5.26
CA LEU A 14 4.53 12.33 4.26
C LEU A 14 3.74 11.66 3.13
N LEU A 15 2.73 10.86 3.46
CA LEU A 15 1.86 10.24 2.46
C LEU A 15 1.17 11.29 1.58
N ASN A 16 0.57 12.31 2.19
CA ASN A 16 -0.21 13.31 1.47
C ASN A 16 0.65 14.24 0.59
N THR A 17 1.90 14.49 0.98
CA THR A 17 2.80 15.39 0.24
C THR A 17 3.66 14.65 -0.77
N GLY A 18 3.87 13.35 -0.62
CA GLY A 18 4.79 12.56 -1.43
C GLY A 18 6.26 12.99 -1.31
N ASN A 19 6.59 13.87 -0.37
CA ASN A 19 7.92 14.47 -0.30
C ASN A 19 8.96 13.45 0.16
N GLY A 20 9.92 13.15 -0.73
CA GLY A 20 10.94 12.11 -0.50
C GLY A 20 10.48 10.71 -0.89
N ALA A 21 9.40 10.59 -1.69
CA ALA A 21 8.98 9.31 -2.25
C ALA A 21 10.08 8.72 -3.15
N ASP A 22 10.44 7.47 -2.86
CA ASP A 22 11.47 6.68 -3.56
C ASP A 22 10.85 5.53 -4.38
N VAL A 23 9.52 5.46 -4.44
CA VAL A 23 8.74 4.57 -5.29
C VAL A 23 7.44 5.24 -5.72
N HIS A 24 7.00 4.93 -6.94
CA HIS A 24 5.69 5.31 -7.46
C HIS A 24 4.92 4.05 -7.88
N PHE A 25 3.62 4.02 -7.62
CA PHE A 25 2.74 2.95 -8.07
C PHE A 25 1.75 3.49 -9.08
N LEU A 26 1.65 2.87 -10.24
CA LEU A 26 0.59 3.15 -11.21
C LEU A 26 -0.55 2.16 -10.98
N VAL A 27 -1.58 2.58 -10.26
CA VAL A 27 -2.64 1.71 -9.75
C VAL A 27 -3.92 1.90 -10.55
N GLY A 28 -4.65 0.82 -10.82
CA GLY A 28 -5.93 0.82 -11.52
C GLY A 28 -5.85 0.31 -12.96
N GLU A 29 -7.01 0.16 -13.57
CA GLU A 29 -7.16 -0.38 -14.93
C GLU A 29 -7.67 0.69 -15.90
N GLY A 30 -7.27 0.60 -17.18
CA GLY A 30 -7.75 1.49 -18.24
C GLY A 30 -7.45 2.97 -17.96
N ASP A 31 -8.48 3.80 -18.13
CA ASP A 31 -8.44 5.25 -17.96
C ASP A 31 -8.49 5.71 -16.49
N GLU A 32 -8.75 4.81 -15.55
CA GLU A 32 -8.85 5.12 -14.11
C GLU A 32 -7.52 4.92 -13.36
N LYS A 33 -6.41 4.85 -14.11
CA LYS A 33 -5.08 4.71 -13.55
C LYS A 33 -4.64 5.97 -12.80
N GLU A 34 -4.11 5.79 -11.59
CA GLU A 34 -3.55 6.88 -10.78
C GLU A 34 -2.11 6.56 -10.36
N LEU A 35 -1.22 7.55 -10.51
CA LEU A 35 0.16 7.46 -10.04
C LEU A 35 0.24 7.90 -8.58
N LEU A 36 0.63 6.98 -7.70
CA LEU A 36 0.68 7.18 -6.25
C LEU A 36 2.13 7.15 -5.74
N PRO A 37 2.65 8.26 -5.19
CA PRO A 37 3.98 8.28 -4.57
C PRO A 37 3.94 7.58 -3.20
N ALA A 38 4.99 6.81 -2.89
CA ALA A 38 5.14 6.14 -1.60
C ALA A 38 6.61 5.99 -1.19
N HIS A 39 6.84 5.42 0.00
CA HIS A 39 8.15 5.28 0.62
C HIS A 39 8.46 3.80 0.88
N LYS A 40 9.50 3.27 0.23
CA LYS A 40 9.92 1.86 0.31
C LYS A 40 10.17 1.43 1.74
N ALA A 41 10.80 2.29 2.54
CA ALA A 41 11.09 2.01 3.95
C ALA A 41 9.83 1.74 4.77
N LEU A 42 8.75 2.49 4.57
CA LEU A 42 7.50 2.29 5.30
C LEU A 42 6.75 1.05 4.80
N LEU A 43 6.69 0.88 3.49
CA LEU A 43 6.04 -0.27 2.86
C LEU A 43 6.70 -1.60 3.22
N GLY A 44 8.03 -1.67 3.14
CA GLY A 44 8.79 -2.87 3.46
C GLY A 44 8.72 -3.25 4.95
N THR A 45 8.55 -2.29 5.86
CA THR A 45 8.34 -2.61 7.28
C THR A 45 6.96 -3.17 7.59
N ALA A 46 5.99 -2.99 6.69
CA ALA A 46 4.61 -3.38 6.90
C ALA A 46 4.18 -4.60 6.06
N SER A 47 5.03 -5.05 5.14
CA SER A 47 4.72 -6.09 4.16
C SER A 47 6.00 -6.75 3.66
N ASP A 48 6.07 -8.07 3.84
CA ASP A 48 7.17 -8.88 3.33
C ASP A 48 7.17 -8.92 1.80
N VAL A 49 6.00 -8.80 1.17
CA VAL A 49 5.87 -8.72 -0.30
C VAL A 49 6.52 -7.46 -0.84
N PHE A 50 6.24 -6.30 -0.24
CA PHE A 50 6.89 -5.05 -0.63
C PHE A 50 8.38 -5.09 -0.35
N GLU A 51 8.81 -5.62 0.80
CA GLU A 51 10.23 -5.75 1.12
C GLU A 51 10.98 -6.60 0.10
N ALA A 52 10.42 -7.76 -0.28
CA ALA A 52 10.99 -8.65 -1.28
C ALA A 52 11.08 -8.00 -2.66
N MET A 53 10.01 -7.30 -3.08
CA MET A 53 9.96 -6.56 -4.34
C MET A 53 11.10 -5.52 -4.43
N PHE A 54 11.28 -4.71 -3.39
CA PHE A 54 12.31 -3.66 -3.40
C PHE A 54 13.73 -4.21 -3.28
N ARG A 55 13.94 -5.32 -2.56
CA ARG A 55 15.24 -6.00 -2.53
C ARG A 55 15.62 -6.53 -3.91
N PHE A 56 14.66 -7.13 -4.62
CA PHE A 56 14.88 -7.62 -5.97
C PHE A 56 15.25 -6.47 -6.92
N ASP A 57 14.52 -5.36 -6.89
CA ASP A 57 14.83 -4.19 -7.72
C ASP A 57 16.24 -3.66 -7.46
N ALA A 58 16.63 -3.51 -6.19
CA ALA A 58 17.95 -3.02 -5.81
C ALA A 58 19.09 -3.94 -6.27
N GLN A 59 18.87 -5.27 -6.25
CA GLN A 59 19.86 -6.25 -6.70
C GLN A 59 19.98 -6.32 -8.22
N ASN A 60 18.90 -6.06 -8.96
CA ASN A 60 18.88 -6.11 -10.42
C ASN A 60 19.22 -4.78 -11.09
N ALA A 61 19.13 -3.65 -10.38
CA ALA A 61 19.53 -2.33 -10.87
C ALA A 61 20.95 -2.28 -11.50
N PRO A 62 22.01 -2.87 -10.90
CA PRO A 62 23.33 -2.89 -11.53
C PRO A 62 23.40 -3.75 -12.80
N ALA A 63 22.64 -4.84 -12.89
CA ALA A 63 22.59 -5.70 -14.08
C ALA A 63 21.82 -5.03 -15.23
N ALA A 64 20.72 -4.32 -14.92
CA ALA A 64 19.96 -3.55 -15.90
C ALA A 64 20.76 -2.36 -16.45
N ALA A 65 21.50 -1.64 -15.58
CA ALA A 65 22.38 -0.54 -16.01
C ALA A 65 23.53 -1.02 -16.90
N ALA A 66 24.12 -2.19 -16.59
CA ALA A 66 25.16 -2.80 -17.42
C ALA A 66 24.64 -3.27 -18.79
N ALA A 67 23.41 -3.80 -18.84
CA ALA A 67 22.78 -4.24 -20.09
C ALA A 67 22.31 -3.07 -20.99
N ALA A 68 21.87 -1.96 -20.39
CA ALA A 68 21.33 -0.82 -21.12
C ALA A 68 22.39 0.16 -21.62
N GLY A 69 23.66 0.04 -21.21
CA GLY A 69 24.74 0.96 -21.63
C GLY A 69 24.47 2.44 -21.32
N THR A 70 23.50 2.70 -20.45
CA THR A 70 22.96 4.04 -20.17
C THR A 70 23.48 4.48 -18.80
N VAL A 71 23.87 5.75 -18.69
CA VAL A 71 24.19 6.39 -17.40
C VAL A 71 22.99 6.15 -16.47
N PRO A 72 23.17 5.71 -15.21
CA PRO A 72 22.07 5.46 -14.29
C PRO A 72 21.33 6.78 -14.05
N SER A 73 20.31 7.02 -14.87
CA SER A 73 19.38 8.11 -14.68
C SER A 73 18.43 7.63 -13.59
N GLU A 74 18.21 8.43 -12.56
CA GLU A 74 17.29 8.15 -11.43
C GLU A 74 15.82 8.20 -11.89
N VAL A 75 15.49 7.60 -13.03
CA VAL A 75 14.11 7.44 -13.47
C VAL A 75 13.54 6.32 -12.63
N ILE A 76 12.78 6.70 -11.60
CA ILE A 76 12.00 5.76 -10.80
C ILE A 76 10.87 5.26 -11.70
N GLU A 77 11.06 4.08 -12.30
CA GLU A 77 10.01 3.43 -13.06
C GLU A 77 8.82 3.09 -12.13
N PRO A 78 7.58 3.48 -12.50
CA PRO A 78 6.41 3.15 -11.68
C PRO A 78 6.16 1.65 -11.64
N VAL A 79 5.82 1.14 -10.45
CA VAL A 79 5.34 -0.23 -10.28
C VAL A 79 3.88 -0.29 -10.70
N GLU A 80 3.57 -1.04 -11.75
CA GLU A 80 2.20 -1.19 -12.24
C GLU A 80 1.38 -2.14 -11.34
N VAL A 81 0.18 -1.72 -10.96
CA VAL A 81 -0.78 -2.49 -10.18
C VAL A 81 -2.16 -2.41 -10.83
N PRO A 82 -2.37 -3.13 -11.94
CA PRO A 82 -3.62 -3.04 -12.70
C PRO A 82 -4.79 -3.76 -12.04
N ASP A 83 -4.52 -4.72 -11.16
CA ASP A 83 -5.52 -5.62 -10.56
C ASP A 83 -6.08 -5.12 -9.22
N VAL A 84 -5.68 -3.92 -8.79
CA VAL A 84 -6.16 -3.31 -7.56
C VAL A 84 -6.78 -1.95 -7.86
N GLU A 85 -7.97 -1.73 -7.33
CA GLU A 85 -8.63 -0.43 -7.39
C GLU A 85 -7.84 0.64 -6.64
N VAL A 86 -7.80 1.85 -7.20
CA VAL A 86 -7.08 2.99 -6.62
C VAL A 86 -7.51 3.28 -5.18
N GLY A 87 -8.83 3.23 -4.91
CA GLY A 87 -9.38 3.44 -3.57
C GLY A 87 -8.90 2.40 -2.56
N ALA A 88 -8.84 1.12 -2.97
CA ALA A 88 -8.38 0.03 -2.13
C ALA A 88 -6.88 0.17 -1.79
N PHE A 89 -6.06 0.51 -2.78
CA PHE A 89 -4.63 0.73 -2.56
C PHE A 89 -4.36 1.95 -1.67
N LYS A 90 -5.10 3.06 -1.85
CA LYS A 90 -5.04 4.23 -0.96
C LYS A 90 -5.38 3.88 0.49
N ALA A 91 -6.36 3.00 0.71
CA ALA A 91 -6.69 2.53 2.05
C ALA A 91 -5.56 1.72 2.69
N ILE A 92 -4.88 0.87 1.92
CA ILE A 92 -3.68 0.15 2.37
C ILE A 92 -2.57 1.13 2.76
N LEU A 93 -2.28 2.13 1.92
CA LEU A 93 -1.29 3.15 2.23
C LEU A 93 -1.65 3.93 3.50
N ALA A 94 -2.91 4.34 3.66
CA ALA A 94 -3.37 5.05 4.85
C ALA A 94 -3.18 4.21 6.13
N PHE A 95 -3.44 2.90 6.05
CA PHE A 95 -3.20 1.96 7.13
C PHE A 95 -1.71 1.81 7.44
N ILE A 96 -0.87 1.50 6.46
CA ILE A 96 0.58 1.33 6.66
C ILE A 96 1.21 2.59 7.27
N TYR A 97 0.80 3.77 6.83
CA TYR A 97 1.42 5.01 7.29
C TYR A 97 0.97 5.43 8.68
N ALA A 98 -0.26 5.12 9.10
CA ALA A 98 -0.82 5.74 10.30
C ALA A 98 -1.96 4.98 10.97
N ASP A 99 -2.13 3.70 10.65
CA ASP A 99 -3.24 2.84 11.09
C ASP A 99 -4.61 3.50 10.81
N ASP A 100 -4.70 4.23 9.69
CA ASP A 100 -5.88 5.03 9.36
C ASP A 100 -6.90 4.24 8.56
N LEU A 101 -8.00 3.88 9.22
CA LEU A 101 -9.10 3.11 8.65
C LEU A 101 -10.22 3.98 8.08
N ARG A 102 -10.08 5.31 8.03
CA ARG A 102 -11.14 6.21 7.53
C ARG A 102 -11.44 6.04 6.04
N ALA A 103 -10.50 5.49 5.27
CA ALA A 103 -10.68 5.17 3.87
C ALA A 103 -11.43 3.84 3.63
N LEU A 104 -11.63 3.04 4.69
CA LEU A 104 -12.35 1.77 4.62
C LEU A 104 -13.85 1.99 4.86
N ASN A 105 -14.68 1.45 3.98
CA ASN A 105 -16.13 1.44 4.06
C ASN A 105 -16.70 0.10 3.55
N GLY A 106 -18.00 -0.12 3.71
CA GLY A 106 -18.64 -1.39 3.30
C GLY A 106 -18.52 -1.69 1.80
N ASP A 107 -18.51 -0.66 0.96
CA ASP A 107 -18.48 -0.80 -0.50
C ASP A 107 -17.09 -1.23 -1.00
N ASN A 108 -16.02 -0.75 -0.35
CA ASN A 108 -14.65 -1.09 -0.74
C ASN A 108 -13.99 -2.16 0.12
N ALA A 109 -14.64 -2.66 1.19
CA ALA A 109 -14.03 -3.57 2.15
C ALA A 109 -13.50 -4.86 1.50
N ILE A 110 -14.21 -5.39 0.51
CA ILE A 110 -13.79 -6.62 -0.21
C ILE A 110 -12.55 -6.33 -1.07
N ALA A 111 -12.54 -5.22 -1.80
CA ALA A 111 -11.40 -4.81 -2.62
C ALA A 111 -10.15 -4.52 -1.75
N VAL A 112 -10.34 -3.85 -0.61
CA VAL A 112 -9.26 -3.62 0.37
C VAL A 112 -8.76 -4.94 0.94
N LEU A 113 -9.64 -5.91 1.26
CA LEU A 113 -9.22 -7.21 1.76
C LEU A 113 -8.42 -7.99 0.71
N TYR A 114 -8.85 -7.97 -0.54
CA TYR A 114 -8.11 -8.58 -1.65
C TYR A 114 -6.70 -8.02 -1.75
N ALA A 115 -6.59 -6.69 -1.82
CA ALA A 115 -5.30 -6.03 -1.95
C ALA A 115 -4.42 -6.20 -0.69
N ALA A 116 -5.02 -6.17 0.51
CA ALA A 116 -4.31 -6.38 1.77
C ALA A 116 -3.73 -7.80 1.85
N LYS A 117 -4.45 -8.81 1.34
CA LYS A 117 -3.92 -10.18 1.21
C LYS A 117 -2.84 -10.28 0.15
N LYS A 118 -3.04 -9.64 -1.02
CA LYS A 118 -2.05 -9.62 -2.10
C LYS A 118 -0.70 -9.07 -1.65
N TYR A 119 -0.72 -8.00 -0.86
CA TYR A 119 0.48 -7.36 -0.31
C TYR A 119 0.80 -7.80 1.13
N ASP A 120 0.19 -8.86 1.63
CA ASP A 120 0.43 -9.42 2.97
C ASP A 120 0.51 -8.38 4.12
N VAL A 121 -0.44 -7.45 4.16
CA VAL A 121 -0.54 -6.45 5.22
C VAL A 121 -1.29 -7.07 6.41
N ALA A 122 -0.60 -7.92 7.16
CA ALA A 122 -1.19 -8.82 8.15
C ALA A 122 -2.13 -8.13 9.16
N GLY A 123 -1.75 -6.93 9.64
CA GLY A 123 -2.58 -6.16 10.57
C GLY A 123 -3.95 -5.76 9.99
N LEU A 124 -3.96 -5.36 8.71
CA LEU A 124 -5.19 -4.98 8.01
C LEU A 124 -6.02 -6.20 7.63
N VAL A 125 -5.37 -7.30 7.19
CA VAL A 125 -6.05 -8.56 6.88
C VAL A 125 -6.78 -9.10 8.12
N LYS A 126 -6.09 -9.12 9.27
CA LYS A 126 -6.69 -9.55 10.53
C LYS A 126 -7.90 -8.69 10.90
N PHE A 127 -7.75 -7.37 10.85
CA PHE A 127 -8.83 -6.44 11.16
C PHE A 127 -10.06 -6.66 10.27
N LEU A 128 -9.86 -6.80 8.95
CA LEU A 128 -10.95 -7.02 8.01
C LEU A 128 -11.62 -8.38 8.20
N CYS A 129 -10.84 -9.46 8.42
CA CYS A 129 -11.41 -10.77 8.71
C CYS A 129 -12.29 -10.76 9.97
N GLU A 130 -11.86 -10.07 11.03
CA GLU A 130 -12.67 -9.90 12.25
C GLU A 130 -13.94 -9.08 11.98
N LEU A 131 -13.84 -8.01 11.18
CA LEU A 131 -14.99 -7.18 10.79
C LEU A 131 -16.04 -7.99 10.01
N PHE A 132 -15.62 -8.73 8.98
CA PHE A 132 -16.52 -9.58 8.20
C PHE A 132 -17.17 -10.68 9.01
N HIS A 133 -16.44 -11.29 9.95
CA HIS A 133 -17.00 -12.30 10.85
C HIS A 133 -18.08 -11.70 11.75
N ARG A 134 -17.84 -10.52 12.32
CA ARG A 134 -18.81 -9.80 13.16
C ARG A 134 -20.09 -9.43 12.41
N GLU A 135 -19.98 -9.03 11.15
CA GLU A 135 -21.15 -8.70 10.32
C GLU A 135 -21.98 -9.94 9.99
N ALA A 136 -21.32 -11.07 9.69
CA ALA A 136 -22.00 -12.34 9.45
C ALA A 136 -22.79 -12.82 10.68
N GLU A 137 -22.21 -12.70 11.89
CA GLU A 137 -22.88 -13.03 13.15
C GLU A 137 -24.10 -12.12 13.43
N GLN A 138 -23.98 -10.82 13.19
CA GLN A 138 -25.07 -9.86 13.42
C GLN A 138 -26.26 -10.07 12.47
N CYS A 139 -26.02 -10.49 11.24
CA CYS A 139 -27.08 -10.88 10.31
C CYS A 139 -27.81 -12.14 10.79
N PHE A 140 -27.10 -13.10 11.41
CA PHE A 140 -27.70 -14.34 11.91
C PHE A 140 -28.54 -14.14 13.17
N CYS A 141 -28.18 -13.20 14.05
CA CYS A 141 -28.96 -12.88 15.25
C CYS A 141 -30.22 -12.02 14.99
N ARG A 142 -30.48 -11.60 13.75
CA ARG A 142 -31.64 -10.77 13.37
C ARG A 142 -32.72 -11.53 12.60
N ILE A 143 -32.55 -12.83 12.38
CA ILE A 143 -33.54 -13.75 11.78
C ILE A 143 -34.18 -14.58 12.89
#